data_AF-A0A914KSU4-F1
#
_entry.id   AF-A0A914KSU4-F1
#
_cell.length_a   1.000
_cell.length_b   1.000
_cell.length_c   1.000
_cell.angle_alpha   90.00
_cell.angle_beta   90.00
_cell.angle_gamma   90.00
#
_symmetry.space_group_name_H-M   'P 1'
#
loop_
_entity.id
_entity.type
_entity.pdbx_description
1 polymer ?
#
loop_
_entity_poly.entity_id
_entity_poly.type
_entity_poly.pdbx_seq_one_letter_code
_entity_poly.pdbx_strand_id
1 'polypeptide(L)'
;MALVNGLYVVQGEANAVLALLRKFRRSQTRQQLPLLDEHNPLLRNFADLRDVLNKVNDLSEIQFDTFISPFLEVIKSDATDGPITARALS
;
A
#
# COMPACT_ATOMS: atom_id res chain seq x y z
N MET A 1 11.34 24.78 10.92
CA MET A 1 10.58 23.54 11.19
C MET A 1 10.03 23.07 9.87
N ALA A 2 10.54 21.96 9.32
CA ALA A 2 9.93 21.38 8.13
C ALA A 2 8.57 20.82 8.57
N LEU A 3 7.48 21.45 8.12
CA LEU A 3 6.16 20.81 8.15
C LEU A 3 6.35 19.44 7.49
N VAL A 4 6.08 18.37 8.24
CA VAL A 4 6.18 17.02 7.68
C VAL A 4 5.16 16.97 6.54
N ASN A 5 5.63 16.95 5.29
CA ASN A 5 4.74 16.99 4.13
C ASN A 5 3.92 15.70 4.14
N GLY A 6 2.60 15.83 4.25
CA GLY A 6 1.66 14.70 4.32
C GLY A 6 1.81 13.74 3.14
N LEU A 7 2.27 14.24 1.98
CA LEU A 7 2.60 13.40 0.83
C LEU A 7 3.68 12.35 1.17
N TYR A 8 4.77 12.75 1.83
CA TYR A 8 5.84 11.83 2.20
C TYR A 8 5.41 10.85 3.30
N VAL A 9 4.51 11.28 4.20
CA VAL A 9 3.93 10.38 5.21
C VAL A 9 3.13 9.27 4.51
N VAL A 10 2.21 9.63 3.63
CA VAL A 10 1.39 8.66 2.88
C VAL A 10 2.26 7.76 2.01
N GLN A 11 3.29 8.29 1.33
CA GLN A 11 4.24 7.49 0.56
C GLN A 11 5.01 6.50 1.44
N GLY A 12 5.48 6.94 2.61
CA GLY A 12 6.20 6.08 3.56
C GLY A 12 5.32 4.93 4.05
N GLU A 13 4.10 5.24 4.46
CA GLU A 13 3.15 4.25 4.95
C GLU A 13 2.71 3.26 3.86
N ALA A 14 2.42 3.76 2.66
CA ALA A 14 2.09 2.93 1.50
C ALA A 14 3.22 1.94 1.16
N ASN A 15 4.47 2.41 1.17
CA ASN A 15 5.63 1.56 0.90
C ASN A 15 5.83 0.47 1.98
N ALA A 16 5.55 0.80 3.24
CA ALA A 16 5.70 -0.15 4.34
C ALA A 16 4.65 -1.28 4.28
N VAL A 17 3.38 -0.94 3.98
CA VAL A 17 2.33 -1.94 3.75
C VAL A 17 2.67 -2.81 2.54
N LEU A 18 3.08 -2.19 1.43
CA LEU A 18 3.48 -2.90 0.21
C LEU A 18 4.65 -3.89 0.44
N ALA A 19 5.63 -3.50 1.26
CA ALA A 19 6.75 -4.36 1.62
C ALA A 19 6.30 -5.60 2.42
N LEU A 20 5.37 -5.43 3.36
CA LEU A 20 4.80 -6.55 4.12
C LEU A 20 3.95 -7.47 3.24
N LEU A 21 3.08 -6.94 2.39
CA LEU A 21 2.28 -7.75 1.45
C LEU A 21 3.17 -8.63 0.55
N ARG A 22 4.25 -8.06 0.00
CA ARG A 22 5.24 -8.82 -0.79
C ARG A 22 5.97 -9.87 0.03
N LYS A 23 6.29 -9.59 1.29
CA LYS A 23 6.93 -10.56 2.19
C LYS A 23 5.98 -11.72 2.52
N PHE A 24 4.75 -11.41 2.88
CA PHE A 24 3.72 -12.38 3.22
C PHE A 24 3.44 -13.34 2.06
N ARG A 25 3.26 -12.83 0.84
CA ARG A 25 3.03 -13.70 -0.32
C ARG A 25 4.24 -14.59 -0.62
N ARG A 26 5.46 -14.05 -0.57
CA ARG A 26 6.69 -14.87 -0.75
C ARG A 26 6.77 -16.01 0.27
N SER A 27 6.31 -15.79 1.51
CA SER A 27 6.26 -16.86 2.52
C SER A 27 5.12 -17.87 2.29
N GLN A 28 3.97 -17.43 1.80
CA GLN A 28 2.81 -18.30 1.51
C GLN A 28 3.08 -19.19 0.29
N THR A 29 3.71 -18.64 -0.74
CA THR A 29 3.97 -19.34 -1.99
C THR A 29 5.44 -19.72 -2.06
N ARG A 30 5.84 -20.79 -1.34
CA ARG A 30 7.22 -21.30 -1.30
C ARG A 30 7.87 -21.58 -2.66
N GLN A 31 7.13 -21.55 -3.78
CA GLN A 31 7.61 -21.95 -5.12
C GLN A 31 6.99 -21.25 -6.35
N GLN A 32 6.19 -20.16 -6.27
CA GLN A 32 5.58 -19.58 -7.51
C GLN A 32 5.92 -18.12 -7.81
N LEU A 33 6.02 -17.88 -9.12
CA LEU A 33 6.70 -16.82 -9.87
C LEU A 33 6.20 -15.38 -9.61
N PRO A 34 7.00 -14.36 -9.99
CA PRO A 34 6.61 -12.93 -10.02
C PRO A 34 5.27 -12.63 -10.72
N LEU A 35 4.78 -13.53 -11.58
CA LEU A 35 3.51 -13.39 -12.31
C LEU A 35 2.27 -13.35 -11.38
N LEU A 36 2.35 -13.94 -10.18
CA LEU A 36 1.25 -13.86 -9.20
C LEU A 36 1.15 -12.48 -8.53
N ASP A 37 2.21 -11.68 -8.61
CA ASP A 37 2.26 -10.34 -8.04
C ASP A 37 1.36 -9.37 -8.81
N GLU A 38 1.32 -9.50 -10.14
CA GLU A 38 0.48 -8.69 -11.03
C GLU A 38 -1.03 -8.94 -10.84
N HIS A 39 -1.39 -10.14 -10.38
CA HIS A 39 -2.79 -10.54 -10.20
C HIS A 39 -3.33 -10.22 -8.80
N ASN A 40 -2.49 -9.74 -7.87
CA ASN A 40 -2.96 -9.42 -6.53
C ASN A 40 -3.55 -8.00 -6.49
N PRO A 41 -4.85 -7.86 -6.21
CA PRO A 41 -5.52 -6.56 -6.25
C PRO A 41 -4.91 -5.58 -5.23
N LEU A 42 -4.54 -6.05 -4.03
CA LEU A 42 -3.95 -5.17 -3.01
C LEU A 42 -2.60 -4.59 -3.47
N LEU A 43 -1.70 -5.41 -4.04
CA LEU A 43 -0.44 -4.89 -4.56
C LEU A 43 -0.63 -3.92 -5.72
N ARG A 44 -1.60 -4.19 -6.59
CA ARG A 44 -1.91 -3.31 -7.71
C ARG A 44 -2.43 -1.95 -7.21
N ASN A 45 -3.32 -1.95 -6.23
CA ASN A 45 -3.88 -0.73 -5.67
C ASN A 45 -2.79 0.17 -5.03
N PHE A 46 -1.79 -0.43 -4.36
CA PHE A 46 -0.64 0.32 -3.86
C PHE A 46 0.33 0.77 -4.96
N ALA A 47 0.48 0.02 -6.05
CA ALA A 47 1.26 0.45 -7.20
C ALA A 47 0.61 1.66 -7.90
N ASP A 48 -0.71 1.59 -8.14
CA ASP A 48 -1.50 2.67 -8.72
C ASP A 48 -1.45 3.92 -7.83
N LEU A 49 -1.60 3.75 -6.50
CA LEU A 49 -1.46 4.85 -5.54
C LEU A 49 -0.08 5.51 -5.63
N ARG A 50 1.01 4.73 -5.65
CA ARG A 50 2.36 5.27 -5.79
C ARG A 50 2.51 6.10 -7.06
N ASP A 51 1.97 5.62 -8.17
CA ASP A 51 2.05 6.32 -9.45
C ASP A 51 1.25 7.64 -9.44
N VAL A 52 0.16 7.72 -8.67
CA VAL A 52 -0.57 8.97 -8.40
C VAL A 52 0.25 9.91 -7.51
N LEU A 53 0.76 9.42 -6.37
CA LEU A 53 1.53 10.22 -5.42
C LEU A 53 2.83 10.80 -6.03
N ASN A 54 3.40 10.13 -7.03
CA ASN A 54 4.58 10.61 -7.75
C ASN A 54 4.29 11.72 -8.77
N LYS A 55 3.02 11.97 -9.10
CA LYS A 55 2.61 12.97 -10.09
C LYS A 55 2.16 14.31 -9.48
N VAL A 56 2.00 14.36 -8.16
CA VAL A 56 1.52 15.53 -7.42
C VAL A 56 2.62 16.09 -6.53
N ASN A 57 2.55 17.39 -6.25
CA ASN A 57 3.52 18.04 -5.35
C ASN A 57 2.98 18.15 -3.92
N ASP A 58 1.65 18.18 -3.78
CA ASP A 58 0.95 18.28 -2.52
C ASP A 58 -0.19 17.26 -2.42
N LEU A 59 -0.44 16.76 -1.19
CA LEU A 59 -1.50 15.78 -0.94
C LEU A 59 -2.90 16.36 -1.18
N SER A 60 -3.07 17.69 -1.09
CA SER A 60 -4.35 18.37 -1.37
C SER A 60 -4.76 18.30 -2.86
N GLU A 61 -3.85 17.95 -3.76
CA GLU A 61 -4.13 17.75 -5.19
C GLU A 61 -4.88 16.44 -5.48
N ILE A 62 -4.94 15.52 -4.51
CA ILE A 62 -5.65 14.24 -4.64
C ILE A 62 -6.81 14.14 -3.67
N GLN A 63 -7.84 13.38 -4.05
CA GLN A 63 -8.97 13.15 -3.16
C GLN A 63 -8.54 12.23 -2.00
N PHE A 64 -9.10 12.46 -0.81
CA PHE A 64 -8.85 11.65 0.38
C PHE A 64 -9.03 10.15 0.10
N ASP A 65 -10.12 9.81 -0.59
CA ASP A 65 -10.44 8.43 -0.94
C ASP A 65 -9.38 7.77 -1.83
N THR A 66 -8.67 8.55 -2.66
CA THR A 66 -7.62 8.03 -3.55
C THR A 66 -6.48 7.40 -2.77
N PHE A 67 -6.07 8.01 -1.64
CA PHE A 67 -4.95 7.47 -0.86
C PHE A 67 -5.38 6.61 0.32
N ILE A 68 -6.60 6.75 0.84
CA ILE A 68 -7.06 5.95 1.99
C ILE A 68 -7.63 4.59 1.58
N SER A 69 -8.28 4.49 0.41
CA SER A 69 -8.97 3.27 -0.02
C SER A 69 -8.06 2.04 -0.05
N PRO A 70 -6.81 2.10 -0.57
CA PRO A 70 -5.92 0.94 -0.58
C PRO A 70 -5.62 0.37 0.83
N PHE A 71 -5.56 1.23 1.86
CA PHE A 71 -5.37 0.79 3.25
C PHE A 71 -6.62 0.12 3.79
N LEU A 72 -7.81 0.69 3.52
CA LEU A 72 -9.08 0.10 3.93
C LEU A 72 -9.33 -1.26 3.26
N GLU A 73 -8.92 -1.43 2.02
CA GLU A 73 -9.00 -2.71 1.31
C GLU A 73 -8.08 -3.76 1.92
N VAL A 74 -6.88 -3.39 2.37
CA VAL A 74 -6.02 -4.29 3.17
C VAL A 74 -6.74 -4.69 4.46
N ILE A 75 -7.29 -3.72 5.20
CA ILE A 75 -7.95 -3.98 6.49
C ILE A 75 -9.15 -4.91 6.35
N LYS A 76 -9.92 -4.78 5.26
CA LYS A 76 -11.13 -5.57 4.99
C LYS A 76 -10.84 -6.91 4.31
N SER A 77 -9.60 -7.18 3.90
CA SER A 77 -9.29 -8.34 3.08
C SER A 77 -9.06 -9.59 3.94
N ASP A 78 -9.83 -10.64 3.65
CA ASP A 78 -9.62 -11.99 4.21
C ASP A 78 -8.28 -12.63 3.78
N ALA A 79 -7.59 -12.04 2.79
CA ALA A 79 -6.29 -12.50 2.31
C ALA A 79 -5.10 -11.83 3.04
N THR A 80 -5.36 -11.11 4.12
CA THR A 80 -4.33 -10.44 4.94
C THR A 80 -4.35 -10.98 6.38
N ASP A 81 -3.20 -10.94 7.05
CA ASP A 81 -3.06 -11.39 8.42
C ASP A 81 -2.91 -10.21 9.40
N GLY A 82 -2.96 -10.51 10.70
CA GLY A 82 -2.89 -9.51 11.76
C GLY A 82 -1.72 -8.51 11.61
N PRO A 83 -0.48 -8.95 11.35
CA PRO A 83 0.64 -8.04 11.11
C PRO A 83 0.44 -7.07 9.93
N ILE A 84 -0.10 -7.55 8.80
CA ILE A 84 -0.36 -6.69 7.64
C ILE A 84 -1.48 -5.69 7.97
N THR A 85 -2.60 -6.16 8.55
CA THR A 85 -3.72 -5.30 8.95
C THR A 85 -3.28 -4.26 9.97
N ALA A 86 -2.48 -4.64 10.97
CA ALA A 86 -1.94 -3.73 11.97
C ALA A 86 -1.07 -2.63 11.34
N ARG A 87 -0.28 -2.97 10.30
CA ARG A 87 0.51 -1.97 9.58
C ARG A 87 -0.36 -1.02 8.76
N ALA A 88 -1.49 -1.48 8.23
CA ALA A 88 -2.42 -0.62 7.51
C ALA A 88 -3.21 0.34 8.42
N LEU A 89 -3.22 0.10 9.73
CA LEU A 89 -3.90 0.91 10.75
C LEU A 89 -3.00 1.94 11.46
N SER A 90 -1.67 1.84 11.30
CA SER A 90 -0.69 2.63 12.06
C SER A 90 -0.46 4.02 11.53
#